data_AF-Q9HBG3-F1
#
_entry.id   AF-Q9HBG3-F1
#
_cell.length_a   1.000
_cell.length_b   1.000
_cell.length_c   1.000
_cell.angle_alpha   90.00
_cell.angle_beta   90.00
_cell.angle_gamma   90.00
#
_symmetry.space_group_name_H-M   'P 1'
#
loop_
_entity.id
_entity.type
_entity.pdbx_description
1 polymer ?
#
loop_
_entity_poly.entity_id
_entity_poly.type
_entity_poly.pdbx_seq_one_letter_code
_entity_poly.pdbx_strand_id
1 'polypeptide(L)'
;QGPSPGYRMELSIFYVVYFVVFPFFFVNIFVALIIITFQEQGDKVMSECSLEKNERACIDFAISAKPLTRYMPQNRQSFQYKTWTFVVSPPFEYFIMAM
;
A
#
# COMPACT_ATOMS: atom_id res chain seq x y z
N GLN A 1 10.70 -27.63 53.03
CA GLN A 1 11.37 -26.31 53.11
C GLN A 1 10.66 -25.37 52.13
N GLY A 2 10.40 -24.13 52.52
CA GLY A 2 9.78 -23.12 51.66
C GLY A 2 10.79 -22.39 50.77
N PRO A 3 10.35 -21.57 49.80
CA PRO A 3 11.25 -20.78 48.97
C PRO A 3 12.02 -19.75 49.81
N SER A 4 13.33 -19.64 49.59
CA SER A 4 14.17 -18.62 50.23
C SER A 4 14.35 -17.41 49.31
N PRO A 5 14.25 -16.17 49.85
CA PRO A 5 14.49 -14.95 49.09
C PRO A 5 15.89 -14.95 48.45
N GLY A 6 15.98 -14.60 47.16
CA GLY A 6 17.26 -14.53 46.43
C GLY A 6 17.87 -15.89 46.06
N TYR A 7 17.17 -17.01 46.28
CA TYR A 7 17.64 -18.32 45.86
C TYR A 7 17.62 -18.46 44.34
N ARG A 8 18.80 -18.68 43.74
CA ARG A 8 19.00 -18.89 42.30
C ARG A 8 18.52 -17.75 41.40
N MET A 9 19.03 -16.54 41.64
CA MET A 9 18.81 -15.36 40.77
C MET A 9 19.23 -15.61 39.29
N GLU A 10 20.14 -16.54 39.05
CA GLU A 10 20.57 -16.95 37.69
C GLU A 10 19.40 -17.41 36.81
N LEU A 11 18.33 -17.97 37.41
CA LEU A 11 17.12 -18.38 36.69
C LEU A 11 16.38 -17.19 36.05
N SER A 12 16.56 -15.98 36.57
CA SER A 12 15.98 -14.76 35.98
C SER A 12 16.49 -14.51 34.56
N ILE A 13 17.76 -14.84 34.27
CA ILE A 13 18.34 -14.68 32.92
C ILE A 13 17.64 -15.61 31.93
N PHE A 14 17.35 -16.85 32.35
CA PHE A 14 16.62 -17.81 31.53
C PHE A 14 15.23 -17.28 31.13
N TYR A 15 14.49 -16.71 32.08
CA TYR A 15 13.18 -16.13 31.78
C TYR A 15 13.27 -14.92 30.86
N VAL A 16 14.25 -14.02 31.05
CA VAL A 16 14.44 -12.86 30.15
C VAL A 16 14.69 -13.32 28.72
N VAL A 17 15.59 -14.30 28.52
CA VAL A 17 15.88 -14.85 27.19
C VAL A 17 14.63 -15.52 26.60
N TYR A 18 13.91 -16.31 27.40
CA TYR A 18 12.66 -16.96 26.97
C TYR A 18 11.61 -15.93 26.50
N PHE A 19 11.37 -14.87 27.28
CA PHE A 19 10.39 -13.84 26.96
C PHE A 19 10.75 -12.99 25.73
N VAL A 20 12.02 -12.94 25.33
CA VAL A 20 12.45 -12.22 24.13
C VAL A 20 12.44 -13.14 22.91
N VAL A 21 13.06 -14.32 23.02
CA VAL A 21 13.28 -15.23 21.88
C VAL A 21 12.00 -15.92 21.46
N PHE A 22 11.17 -16.38 22.41
CA PHE A 22 9.95 -17.12 22.09
C PHE A 22 8.95 -16.28 21.30
N PRO A 23 8.59 -15.04 21.72
CA PRO A 23 7.71 -14.20 20.92
C PRO A 23 8.30 -13.80 19.57
N PHE A 24 9.62 -13.57 19.51
CA PHE A 24 10.28 -13.24 18.24
C PHE A 24 10.12 -14.36 17.20
N PHE A 25 10.39 -15.61 17.60
CA PHE A 25 10.17 -16.77 16.73
C PHE A 25 8.69 -16.93 16.36
N PHE A 26 7.79 -16.76 17.33
CA PHE A 26 6.36 -16.90 17.11
C PHE A 26 5.84 -15.91 16.07
N VAL A 27 6.25 -14.63 16.17
CA VAL A 27 5.87 -13.59 15.20
C VAL A 27 6.39 -13.93 13.80
N ASN A 28 7.62 -14.41 13.67
CA ASN A 28 8.18 -14.76 12.35
C ASN A 28 7.42 -15.92 11.69
N ILE A 29 7.07 -16.96 12.44
CA ILE A 29 6.26 -18.08 11.93
C ILE A 29 4.86 -17.58 11.55
N PHE A 30 4.25 -16.74 12.39
CA PHE A 30 2.91 -16.19 12.15
C PHE A 30 2.87 -15.33 10.89
N VAL A 31 3.84 -14.44 10.70
CA VAL A 31 3.96 -13.60 9.49
C VAL A 31 4.14 -14.47 8.25
N ALA A 32 5.00 -15.49 8.31
CA ALA A 32 5.22 -16.40 7.18
C ALA A 32 3.93 -17.15 6.78
N LEU A 33 3.17 -17.65 7.76
CA LEU A 33 1.90 -18.34 7.52
C LEU A 33 0.87 -17.41 6.85
N ILE A 34 0.75 -16.17 7.32
CA ILE A 34 -0.15 -15.18 6.71
C ILE A 34 0.26 -14.88 5.27
N ILE A 35 1.56 -14.72 4.99
CA ILE A 35 2.05 -14.47 3.62
C ILE A 35 1.67 -15.64 2.70
N ILE A 36 1.95 -16.88 3.11
CA ILE A 36 1.66 -18.07 2.30
C ILE A 36 0.15 -18.19 2.05
N THR A 37 -0.68 -17.98 3.07
CA THR A 37 -2.15 -18.04 2.90
C THR A 37 -2.68 -16.96 1.97
N PHE A 38 -2.15 -15.72 2.04
CA PHE A 38 -2.52 -14.68 1.07
C PHE A 38 -2.03 -14.97 -0.34
N GLN A 39 -0.85 -15.57 -0.49
CA GLN A 39 -0.36 -16.03 -1.78
C GLN A 39 -1.27 -17.13 -2.34
N GLU A 40 -1.63 -18.14 -1.55
CA GLU A 40 -2.52 -19.22 -1.97
C GLU A 40 -3.93 -18.71 -2.33
N GLN A 41 -4.47 -17.76 -1.56
CA GLN A 41 -5.73 -17.08 -1.90
C GLN A 41 -5.62 -16.27 -3.19
N GLY A 42 -4.52 -15.51 -3.35
CA GLY A 42 -4.25 -14.72 -4.54
C GLY A 42 -4.08 -15.59 -5.80
N ASP A 43 -3.43 -16.74 -5.65
CA ASP A 43 -3.20 -17.70 -6.73
C ASP A 43 -4.49 -18.43 -7.09
N LYS A 44 -5.34 -18.79 -6.12
CA LYS A 44 -6.67 -19.37 -6.41
C LYS A 44 -7.54 -18.41 -7.22
N VAL A 45 -7.61 -17.14 -6.83
CA VAL A 45 -8.35 -16.10 -7.58
C VAL A 45 -7.78 -15.87 -8.98
N MET A 46 -6.47 -16.09 -9.17
CA MET A 46 -5.82 -15.96 -10.47
C MET A 46 -5.90 -17.23 -11.33
N SER A 47 -5.99 -18.42 -10.72
CA SER A 47 -5.97 -19.72 -11.40
C SER A 47 -7.15 -19.96 -12.34
N GLU A 48 -8.26 -19.23 -12.17
CA GLU A 48 -9.42 -19.28 -13.06
C GLU A 48 -9.21 -18.51 -14.39
N CYS A 49 -8.05 -17.86 -14.59
CA CYS A 49 -7.77 -17.06 -15.77
C CYS A 49 -6.40 -17.42 -16.37
N SER A 50 -6.38 -17.75 -17.67
CA SER A 50 -5.16 -18.07 -18.41
C SER A 50 -4.27 -16.87 -18.74
N LEU A 51 -4.66 -15.67 -18.31
CA LEU A 51 -3.97 -14.40 -18.59
C LEU A 51 -3.15 -13.93 -17.38
N GLU A 52 -2.00 -13.31 -17.65
CA GLU A 52 -1.15 -12.72 -16.62
C GLU A 52 -1.86 -11.54 -15.92
N LYS A 53 -1.54 -11.26 -14.64
CA LYS A 53 -2.13 -10.13 -13.87
C LYS A 53 -2.05 -8.80 -14.63
N ASN A 54 -0.91 -8.56 -15.28
CA ASN A 54 -0.65 -7.33 -16.03
C ASN A 54 -1.53 -7.22 -17.28
N GLU A 55 -1.75 -8.34 -17.98
CA GLU A 55 -2.60 -8.39 -19.16
C GLU A 55 -4.05 -8.12 -18.79
N ARG A 56 -4.54 -8.77 -17.72
CA ARG A 56 -5.89 -8.55 -17.21
C ARG A 56 -6.12 -7.10 -16.80
N ALA A 57 -5.20 -6.50 -16.06
CA ALA A 57 -5.31 -5.09 -15.66
C ALA A 57 -5.34 -4.14 -16.87
N CYS A 58 -4.54 -4.44 -17.90
CA CYS A 58 -4.53 -3.67 -19.15
C CYS A 58 -5.87 -3.79 -19.90
N ILE A 59 -6.41 -5.02 -20.01
CA ILE A 59 -7.69 -5.29 -20.66
C ILE A 59 -8.84 -4.61 -19.91
N ASP A 60 -8.89 -4.75 -18.59
CA ASP A 60 -9.92 -4.13 -17.74
C ASP A 60 -9.89 -2.61 -17.86
N PHE A 61 -8.69 -2.01 -17.93
CA PHE A 61 -8.52 -0.58 -18.18
C PHE A 61 -8.99 -0.19 -19.58
N ALA A 62 -8.55 -0.90 -20.62
CA ALA A 62 -8.92 -0.61 -21.99
C ALA A 62 -10.44 -0.69 -22.23
N ILE A 63 -11.13 -1.62 -21.56
CA ILE A 63 -12.59 -1.80 -21.68
C ILE A 63 -13.35 -0.78 -20.81
N SER A 64 -12.85 -0.48 -19.61
CA SER A 64 -13.60 0.33 -18.62
C SER A 64 -13.27 1.82 -18.66
N ALA A 65 -12.24 2.23 -19.39
CA ALA A 65 -11.81 3.62 -19.45
C ALA A 65 -12.92 4.53 -20.02
N LYS A 66 -13.23 5.59 -19.28
CA LYS A 66 -14.13 6.66 -19.71
C LYS A 66 -13.32 7.91 -20.08
N PRO A 67 -13.79 8.71 -21.05
CA PRO A 67 -13.09 9.95 -21.41
C PRO A 67 -13.07 10.92 -20.23
N LEU A 68 -11.94 11.62 -20.07
CA LEU A 68 -11.81 12.70 -19.10
C LEU A 68 -12.66 13.90 -19.52
N THR A 69 -13.56 14.34 -18.65
CA THR A 69 -14.41 15.51 -18.88
C THR A 69 -13.66 16.80 -18.58
N ARG A 70 -12.90 17.32 -19.55
CA ARG A 70 -12.24 18.62 -19.44
C ARG A 70 -13.08 19.72 -20.10
N TYR A 71 -13.50 20.71 -19.32
CA TYR A 71 -14.16 21.90 -19.86
C TYR A 71 -13.16 22.72 -20.69
N MET A 72 -13.51 23.01 -21.95
CA MET A 72 -12.75 23.87 -22.84
C MET A 72 -13.67 24.94 -23.44
N PRO A 73 -13.37 26.24 -23.29
CA PRO A 73 -14.19 27.29 -23.86
C PRO A 73 -14.15 27.24 -25.40
N GLN A 74 -15.32 27.40 -26.04
CA GLN A 74 -15.49 27.24 -27.48
C GLN A 74 -14.74 28.31 -28.30
N ASN A 75 -14.74 29.55 -27.83
CA ASN A 75 -14.20 30.70 -28.57
C ASN A 75 -12.76 31.01 -28.18
N ARG A 76 -11.81 30.60 -29.03
CA ARG A 76 -10.36 30.87 -28.85
C ARG A 76 -9.97 32.35 -28.85
N GLN A 77 -10.74 33.21 -29.51
CA GLN A 77 -10.46 34.66 -29.57
C GLN A 77 -11.04 35.43 -28.37
N SER A 78 -11.81 34.77 -27.51
CA SER A 78 -12.42 35.43 -26.35
C SER A 78 -11.43 35.58 -25.19
N PHE A 79 -11.70 36.56 -24.33
CA PHE A 79 -10.96 36.72 -23.07
C PHE A 79 -11.08 35.47 -22.18
N GLN A 80 -12.22 34.76 -22.23
CA GLN A 80 -12.45 33.53 -21.48
C GLN A 80 -11.43 32.43 -21.83
N TYR A 81 -11.03 32.31 -23.10
CA TYR A 81 -10.00 31.36 -23.51
C TYR A 81 -8.63 31.73 -22.95
N LYS A 82 -8.26 33.02 -23.00
CA LYS A 82 -6.98 33.50 -22.44
C LYS A 82 -6.89 33.26 -20.94
N THR A 83 -7.96 33.54 -20.19
CA THR A 83 -8.01 33.28 -18.75
C THR A 83 -7.96 31.78 -18.45
N TRP A 84 -8.69 30.95 -19.21
CA TRP A 84 -8.63 29.48 -19.06
C TRP A 84 -7.21 28.94 -19.32
N THR A 85 -6.53 29.41 -20.37
CA THR A 85 -5.15 29.00 -20.68
C THR A 85 -4.17 29.42 -19.58
N PHE A 86 -4.37 30.59 -18.97
CA PHE A 86 -3.55 31.03 -17.85
C PHE A 86 -3.77 30.17 -16.60
N VAL A 87 -5.03 29.94 -16.22
CA VAL A 87 -5.38 29.15 -15.03
C VAL A 87 -4.91 27.70 -15.15
N VAL A 88 -4.93 27.11 -16.34
CA VAL A 88 -4.48 25.72 -16.55
C VAL A 88 -2.99 25.64 -16.91
N SER A 89 -2.22 26.71 -16.72
CA SER A 89 -0.79 26.71 -17.02
C SER A 89 0.05 26.23 -15.82
N PRO A 90 1.14 25.48 -16.04
CA PRO A 90 2.03 25.03 -14.96
C PRO A 90 2.60 26.17 -14.08
N PRO A 91 2.98 27.35 -14.62
CA PRO A 91 3.44 28.47 -13.79
C PRO A 91 2.39 28.94 -12.78
N PHE A 92 1.11 28.91 -13.15
CA PHE A 92 0.03 29.26 -12.24
C PHE A 92 -0.15 28.20 -11.14
N GLU A 93 -0.03 26.91 -11.48
CA GLU A 93 -0.05 25.83 -10.49
C GLU A 93 1.09 25.98 -9.47
N TYR A 94 2.32 26.26 -9.92
CA TYR A 94 3.45 26.51 -9.02
C TYR A 94 3.27 27.76 -8.16
N PHE A 95 2.69 28.83 -8.72
CA PHE A 95 2.39 30.05 -7.97
C PHE A 95 1.42 29.81 -6.80
N ILE A 96 0.36 29.02 -7.02
CA ILE A 96 -0.60 28.66 -5.95
C ILE A 96 0.04 27.77 -4.89
N MET A 97 0.92 26.84 -5.27
CA MET A 97 1.60 25.96 -4.32
C MET A 97 2.65 26.70 -3.45
N ALA A 98 3.23 27.78 -3.98
CA ALA A 98 4.26 28.57 -3.30
C ALA A 98 3.70 29.72 -2.45
N MET A 99 2.42 30.07 -2.61
CA MET A 99 1.72 31.04 -1.75
C MET A 99 1.17 30.35 -0.49
#